data_AF-A0A1X0DJG9-F1
#
_entry.id   AF-A0A1X0DJG9-F1
#
_cell.length_a   1.000
_cell.length_b   1.000
_cell.length_c   1.000
_cell.angle_alpha   90.00
_cell.angle_beta   90.00
_cell.angle_gamma   90.00
#
_symmetry.space_group_name_H-M   'P 1'
#
loop_
_entity.id
_entity.type
_entity.pdbx_description
1 polymer ?
#
loop_
_entity_poly.entity_id
_entity_poly.type
_entity_poly.pdbx_seq_one_letter_code
_entity_poly.pdbx_strand_id
1 'polypeptide(L)'
;MAAGKPGGKRARRTKQEGVTPLTAGEVKVIRALHPGFVTMMRQLDADLQREHRMSHAEFVALMFLSEASDRTLGLSELARRCQQSLSAISRTIGRLEAQALVRREQSSQDARAYNAVLTDEGLTRLEQAVPTHVVSLRRHLFDHLDGVDLKAIGNAFASIAAAASGDPHAVPDQPSPDTPVGRYITG
;
A
#
# COMPACT_ATOMS: atom_id res chain seq x y z
N MET A 1 28.19 -0.50 -68.60
CA MET A 1 27.65 0.39 -67.54
C MET A 1 26.20 -0.01 -67.34
N ALA A 2 25.69 -0.44 -66.18
CA ALA A 2 25.87 0.11 -64.85
C ALA A 2 25.90 -1.00 -63.77
N ALA A 3 26.83 -0.88 -62.84
CA ALA A 3 26.92 -1.72 -61.64
C ALA A 3 26.04 -1.10 -60.54
N GLY A 4 25.05 -1.86 -60.05
CA GLY A 4 24.25 -1.49 -58.88
C GLY A 4 25.09 -1.56 -57.61
N LYS A 5 25.14 -0.46 -56.85
CA LYS A 5 25.82 -0.36 -55.55
C LYS A 5 25.16 -1.29 -54.51
N PRO A 6 25.91 -2.01 -53.66
CA PRO A 6 25.32 -2.68 -52.52
C PRO A 6 25.03 -1.64 -51.43
N GLY A 7 23.74 -1.38 -51.21
CA GLY A 7 23.24 -0.59 -50.09
C GLY A 7 23.59 -1.28 -48.77
N GLY A 8 24.27 -0.55 -47.89
CA GLY A 8 24.67 -1.01 -46.57
C GLY A 8 23.46 -1.38 -45.72
N LYS A 9 23.36 -2.66 -45.34
CA LYS A 9 22.63 -3.05 -44.15
C LYS A 9 23.51 -2.71 -42.94
N ARG A 10 23.44 -1.46 -42.48
CA ARG A 10 23.83 -1.14 -41.10
C ARG A 10 22.92 -1.94 -40.18
N ALA A 11 23.45 -3.04 -39.66
CA ALA A 11 22.84 -3.75 -38.55
C ALA A 11 22.56 -2.71 -37.46
N ARG A 12 21.27 -2.49 -37.17
CA ARG A 12 20.82 -1.65 -36.07
C ARG A 12 21.18 -2.37 -34.77
N ARG A 13 22.45 -2.30 -34.38
CA ARG A 13 22.95 -2.72 -33.05
C ARG A 13 22.41 -1.71 -32.05
N THR A 14 21.19 -1.92 -31.56
CA THR A 14 20.67 -1.18 -30.42
C THR A 14 21.44 -1.57 -29.16
N LYS A 15 22.45 -0.74 -28.84
CA LYS A 15 22.93 -0.36 -27.50
C LYS A 15 22.30 -1.14 -26.32
N GLN A 16 22.88 -2.27 -25.96
CA GLN A 16 22.84 -2.86 -24.61
C GLN A 16 24.22 -2.69 -23.93
N GLU A 17 24.87 -1.56 -24.16
CA GLU A 17 26.09 -1.21 -23.43
C GLU A 17 25.70 -0.40 -22.20
N GLY A 18 25.89 -0.98 -21.01
CA GLY A 18 25.64 -0.34 -19.71
C GLY A 18 24.65 -1.04 -18.77
N VAL A 19 24.14 -2.22 -19.10
CA VAL A 19 23.27 -2.98 -18.18
C VAL A 19 24.14 -3.88 -17.30
N THR A 20 24.21 -3.57 -16.01
CA THR A 20 24.82 -4.48 -15.02
C THR A 20 23.89 -5.68 -14.81
N PRO A 21 24.34 -6.92 -15.07
CA PRO A 21 23.51 -8.11 -14.85
C PRO A 21 23.19 -8.32 -13.37
N LEU A 22 22.01 -8.88 -13.09
CA LEU A 22 21.65 -9.33 -11.75
C LEU A 22 22.48 -10.54 -11.34
N THR A 23 22.90 -10.56 -10.08
CA THR A 23 23.47 -11.71 -9.39
C THR A 23 22.44 -12.82 -9.20
N ALA A 24 22.91 -14.04 -8.94
CA ALA A 24 22.02 -15.17 -8.64
C ALA A 24 21.12 -14.91 -7.41
N GLY A 25 21.62 -14.17 -6.41
CA GLY A 25 20.87 -13.76 -5.24
C GLY A 25 19.71 -12.82 -5.60
N GLU A 26 19.98 -11.79 -6.40
CA GLU A 26 18.95 -10.84 -6.86
C GLU A 26 17.88 -11.53 -7.71
N VAL A 27 18.29 -12.46 -8.59
CA VAL A 27 17.34 -13.27 -9.38
C VAL A 27 16.45 -14.12 -8.46
N LYS A 28 17.01 -14.73 -7.41
CA LYS A 28 16.22 -15.50 -6.44
C LYS A 28 15.18 -14.62 -5.75
N VAL A 29 15.56 -13.40 -5.34
CA VAL A 29 14.66 -12.44 -4.70
C VAL A 29 13.52 -12.04 -5.64
N ILE A 30 13.81 -11.54 -6.85
CA ILE A 30 12.75 -11.02 -7.73
C ILE A 30 11.76 -12.11 -8.17
N ARG A 31 12.22 -13.36 -8.33
CA ARG A 31 11.35 -14.49 -8.68
C ARG A 31 10.45 -14.93 -7.54
N ALA A 32 10.85 -14.73 -6.28
CA ALA A 32 10.03 -15.02 -5.11
C ALA A 32 9.11 -13.85 -4.72
N LEU A 33 9.60 -12.61 -4.88
CA LEU A 33 8.94 -11.40 -4.40
C LEU A 33 7.54 -11.22 -4.98
N HIS A 34 7.39 -11.26 -6.31
CA HIS A 34 6.11 -11.01 -6.95
C HIS A 34 5.01 -12.03 -6.56
N PRO A 35 5.20 -13.35 -6.75
CA PRO A 35 4.16 -14.32 -6.39
C PRO A 35 3.90 -14.36 -4.88
N GLY A 36 4.93 -14.17 -4.05
CA GLY A 36 4.78 -14.08 -2.59
C GLY A 36 3.90 -12.89 -2.19
N PHE A 37 4.21 -11.70 -2.70
CA PHE A 37 3.43 -10.48 -2.45
C PHE A 37 1.98 -10.62 -2.92
N VAL A 38 1.75 -11.07 -4.16
CA VAL A 38 0.40 -11.23 -4.71
C VAL A 38 -0.41 -12.23 -3.91
N THR A 39 0.20 -13.35 -3.50
CA THR A 39 -0.49 -14.37 -2.69
C THR A 39 -0.84 -13.84 -1.31
N MET A 40 0.12 -13.19 -0.63
CA MET A 40 -0.08 -12.58 0.68
C MET A 40 -1.22 -11.56 0.66
N MET A 41 -1.20 -10.60 -0.28
CA MET A 41 -2.25 -9.58 -0.37
C MET A 41 -3.63 -10.18 -0.63
N ARG A 42 -3.71 -11.24 -1.45
CA ARG A 42 -4.97 -11.96 -1.69
C ARG A 42 -5.49 -12.66 -0.43
N GLN A 43 -4.61 -13.25 0.39
CA GLN A 43 -5.02 -13.92 1.63
C GLN A 43 -5.48 -12.93 2.70
N LEU A 44 -4.77 -11.79 2.85
CA LEU A 44 -5.18 -10.70 3.74
C LEU A 44 -6.59 -10.19 3.38
N ASP A 45 -6.82 -9.95 2.08
CA ASP A 45 -8.12 -9.52 1.59
C ASP A 45 -9.20 -10.59 1.82
N ALA A 46 -8.89 -11.87 1.56
CA ALA A 46 -9.83 -12.98 1.76
C ALA A 46 -10.24 -13.16 3.24
N ASP A 47 -9.29 -13.04 4.17
CA ASP A 47 -9.57 -13.15 5.60
C ASP A 47 -10.49 -12.02 6.09
N LEU A 48 -10.18 -10.77 5.71
CA LEU A 48 -11.03 -9.63 6.04
C LEU A 48 -12.41 -9.72 5.36
N GLN A 49 -12.47 -10.17 4.11
CA GLN A 49 -13.75 -10.31 3.40
C GLN A 49 -14.62 -11.40 4.02
N ARG A 50 -14.02 -12.49 4.51
CA ARG A 50 -14.72 -13.62 5.11
C ARG A 50 -15.30 -13.27 6.49
N GLU A 51 -14.51 -12.65 7.35
CA GLU A 51 -14.91 -12.32 8.72
C GLU A 51 -15.68 -11.00 8.80
N HIS A 52 -15.34 -10.04 7.93
CA HIS A 52 -15.79 -8.66 8.06
C HIS A 52 -16.49 -8.09 6.83
N ARG A 53 -16.64 -8.84 5.75
CA ARG A 53 -17.20 -8.31 4.47
C ARG A 53 -16.51 -7.01 4.02
N MET A 54 -15.24 -6.85 4.40
CA MET A 54 -14.45 -5.65 4.21
C MET A 54 -13.23 -6.02 3.37
N SER A 55 -12.91 -5.22 2.36
CA SER A 55 -11.66 -5.42 1.62
C SER A 55 -10.46 -4.89 2.40
N HIS A 56 -9.26 -5.37 2.07
CA HIS A 56 -8.03 -4.84 2.65
C HIS A 56 -7.87 -3.33 2.38
N ALA A 57 -8.29 -2.85 1.21
CA ALA A 57 -8.24 -1.42 0.89
C ALA A 57 -9.18 -0.58 1.77
N GLU A 58 -10.36 -1.09 2.11
CA GLU A 58 -11.27 -0.43 3.05
C GLU A 58 -10.69 -0.41 4.46
N PHE A 59 -10.14 -1.54 4.92
CA PHE A 59 -9.47 -1.64 6.20
C PHE A 59 -8.36 -0.60 6.35
N VAL A 60 -7.46 -0.51 5.35
CA VAL A 60 -6.35 0.46 5.36
C VAL A 60 -6.85 1.91 5.35
N ALA A 61 -7.92 2.22 4.61
CA ALA A 61 -8.51 3.55 4.63
C ALA A 61 -9.09 3.93 6.00
N LEU A 62 -9.83 3.02 6.64
CA LEU A 62 -10.36 3.23 7.99
C LEU A 62 -9.25 3.35 9.04
N MET A 63 -8.19 2.54 8.92
CA MET A 63 -7.01 2.59 9.77
C MET A 63 -6.36 3.98 9.74
N PHE A 64 -6.00 4.49 8.55
CA PHE A 64 -5.39 5.82 8.44
C PHE A 64 -6.31 6.96 8.87
N LEU A 65 -7.62 6.83 8.66
CA LEU A 65 -8.57 7.79 9.22
C LEU A 65 -8.59 7.73 10.75
N SER A 66 -8.54 6.55 11.36
CA SER A 66 -8.55 6.40 12.83
C SER A 66 -7.30 7.00 13.52
N GLU A 67 -6.20 7.09 12.78
CA GLU A 67 -4.92 7.65 13.24
C GLU A 67 -4.80 9.16 12.99
N ALA A 68 -5.70 9.74 12.19
CA ALA A 68 -5.70 11.17 11.88
C ALA A 68 -6.39 11.98 12.99
N SER A 69 -5.96 13.24 13.15
CA SER A 69 -6.66 14.22 13.99
C SER A 69 -8.12 14.32 13.59
N ASP A 70 -9.01 14.33 14.58
CA ASP A 70 -10.48 14.35 14.41
C ASP A 70 -11.01 13.24 13.49
N ARG A 71 -10.24 12.17 13.32
CA ARG A 71 -10.48 11.05 12.42
C ARG A 71 -10.81 11.46 10.98
N THR A 72 -10.17 12.53 10.52
CA THR A 72 -10.50 13.23 9.29
C THR A 72 -9.29 13.41 8.40
N LEU A 73 -9.41 13.05 7.12
CA LEU A 73 -8.39 13.30 6.10
C LEU A 73 -9.01 13.79 4.79
N GLY A 74 -8.34 14.73 4.12
CA GLY A 74 -8.65 15.07 2.73
C GLY A 74 -8.41 13.87 1.80
N LEU A 75 -9.24 13.68 0.78
CA LEU A 75 -9.14 12.49 -0.09
C LEU A 75 -7.79 12.35 -0.80
N SER A 76 -7.13 13.45 -1.16
CA SER A 76 -5.79 13.44 -1.78
C SER A 76 -4.72 12.96 -0.81
N GLU A 77 -4.78 13.39 0.45
CA GLU A 77 -3.85 12.94 1.49
C GLU A 77 -4.12 11.48 1.85
N LEU A 78 -5.39 11.08 1.96
CA LEU A 78 -5.74 9.68 2.19
C LEU A 78 -5.25 8.78 1.04
N ALA A 79 -5.33 9.23 -0.20
CA ALA A 79 -4.77 8.54 -1.37
C ALA A 79 -3.25 8.39 -1.29
N ARG A 80 -2.55 9.44 -0.87
CA ARG A 80 -1.10 9.38 -0.63
C ARG A 80 -0.77 8.34 0.45
N ARG A 81 -1.42 8.38 1.61
CA ARG A 81 -1.17 7.43 2.72
C ARG A 81 -1.48 5.98 2.34
N CYS A 82 -2.58 5.75 1.63
CA CYS A 82 -2.96 4.42 1.16
C CYS A 82 -2.11 3.93 -0.03
N GLN A 83 -1.23 4.76 -0.60
CA GLN A 83 -0.48 4.47 -1.83
C GLN A 83 -1.41 4.08 -3.00
N GLN A 84 -2.54 4.78 -3.11
CA GLN A 84 -3.56 4.55 -4.13
C GLN A 84 -3.78 5.81 -4.97
N SER A 85 -4.33 5.64 -6.17
CA SER A 85 -4.78 6.79 -6.95
C SER A 85 -5.99 7.45 -6.26
N LEU A 86 -6.13 8.77 -6.44
CA LEU A 86 -7.28 9.52 -5.92
C LEU A 86 -8.61 8.92 -6.38
N SER A 87 -8.69 8.46 -7.64
CA SER A 87 -9.89 7.79 -8.17
C SER A 87 -10.20 6.46 -7.45
N ALA A 88 -9.18 5.70 -7.05
CA ALA A 88 -9.38 4.47 -6.29
C ALA A 88 -9.84 4.75 -4.85
N ILE A 89 -9.27 5.75 -4.19
CA ILE A 89 -9.76 6.20 -2.87
C ILE A 89 -11.18 6.73 -2.95
N SER A 90 -11.51 7.53 -3.96
CA SER A 90 -12.88 8.04 -4.12
C SER A 90 -13.91 6.90 -4.22
N ARG A 91 -13.58 5.82 -4.94
CA ARG A 91 -14.45 4.62 -4.97
C ARG A 91 -14.53 3.93 -3.61
N THR A 92 -13.39 3.73 -2.95
CA THR A 92 -13.33 3.09 -1.62
C THR A 92 -14.16 3.85 -0.60
N ILE A 93 -13.98 5.17 -0.50
CA ILE A 93 -14.76 6.04 0.38
C ILE A 93 -16.24 6.01 0.01
N GLY A 94 -16.59 5.99 -1.28
CA GLY A 94 -18.00 5.86 -1.69
C GLY A 94 -18.67 4.58 -1.17
N ARG A 95 -17.95 3.45 -1.13
CA ARG A 95 -18.49 2.20 -0.56
C ARG A 95 -18.60 2.25 0.97
N LEU A 96 -17.61 2.83 1.64
CA LEU A 96 -17.61 3.01 3.09
C LEU A 96 -18.72 3.97 3.54
N GLU A 97 -18.95 5.01 2.75
CA GLU A 97 -20.04 5.98 2.94
C GLU A 97 -21.41 5.36 2.76
N ALA A 98 -21.59 4.51 1.73
CA ALA A 98 -22.81 3.74 1.55
C ALA A 98 -23.11 2.75 2.71
N GLN A 99 -22.09 2.40 3.48
CA GLN A 99 -22.19 1.56 4.69
C GLN A 99 -22.24 2.38 5.99
N ALA A 100 -22.30 3.72 5.91
CA ALA A 100 -22.24 4.64 7.05
C ALA A 100 -20.98 4.55 7.93
N LEU A 101 -19.91 3.92 7.43
CA LEU A 101 -18.62 3.80 8.13
C LEU A 101 -17.77 5.06 8.00
N VAL A 102 -18.00 5.82 6.93
CA VAL A 102 -17.36 7.11 6.66
C VAL A 102 -18.44 8.08 6.22
N ARG A 103 -18.22 9.37 6.42
CA ARG A 103 -19.02 10.44 5.80
C ARG A 103 -18.11 11.41 5.06
N ARG A 104 -18.58 11.95 3.95
CA ARG A 104 -17.88 13.04 3.26
C ARG A 104 -18.31 14.40 3.76
N GLU A 105 -17.34 15.28 3.95
CA GLU A 105 -17.57 16.70 4.22
C GLU A 105 -16.85 17.54 3.17
N GLN A 106 -17.44 18.67 2.81
CA GLN A 106 -16.75 19.65 1.98
C GLN A 106 -15.62 20.29 2.79
N SER A 107 -14.43 20.39 2.20
CA SER A 107 -13.30 21.01 2.88
C SER A 107 -13.54 22.50 3.08
N SER A 108 -13.27 22.99 4.30
CA SER A 108 -13.31 24.42 4.63
C SER A 108 -12.15 25.21 3.98
N GLN A 109 -11.09 24.52 3.56
CA GLN A 109 -9.90 25.13 2.96
C GLN A 109 -9.98 25.19 1.42
N ASP A 110 -10.73 24.27 0.80
CA ASP A 110 -10.95 24.21 -0.64
C ASP A 110 -12.34 23.65 -0.95
N ALA A 111 -13.22 24.51 -1.47
CA ALA A 111 -14.58 24.14 -1.82
C ALA A 111 -14.68 23.04 -2.91
N ARG A 112 -13.59 22.74 -3.62
CA ARG A 112 -13.53 21.66 -4.61
C ARG A 112 -13.06 20.33 -4.02
N ALA A 113 -12.56 20.34 -2.78
CA ALA A 113 -12.04 19.18 -2.10
C ALA A 113 -13.05 18.61 -1.10
N TYR A 114 -12.98 17.30 -0.90
CA TYR A 114 -13.73 16.58 0.11
C TYR A 114 -12.78 15.99 1.15
N ASN A 115 -13.25 16.00 2.39
CA ASN A 115 -12.69 15.26 3.50
C ASN A 115 -13.50 13.97 3.68
N ALA A 116 -12.81 12.88 4.03
CA ALA A 116 -13.42 11.69 4.59
C ALA A 116 -13.29 11.77 6.12
N VAL A 117 -14.40 11.52 6.81
CA VAL A 117 -14.46 11.49 8.27
C VAL A 117 -14.92 10.11 8.72
N LEU A 118 -14.14 9.45 9.56
CA LEU A 118 -14.52 8.16 10.16
C LEU A 118 -15.68 8.36 11.14
N THR A 119 -16.74 7.57 11.00
CA THR A 119 -17.86 7.59 11.94
C THR A 119 -17.55 6.73 13.17
N ASP A 120 -18.34 6.84 14.23
CA ASP A 120 -18.21 5.93 15.39
C ASP A 120 -18.53 4.47 15.02
N GLU A 121 -19.47 4.25 14.10
CA GLU A 121 -19.75 2.93 13.53
C GLU A 121 -18.54 2.42 12.73
N GLY A 122 -17.92 3.28 11.92
CA GLY A 122 -16.68 2.98 11.19
C GLY A 122 -15.52 2.62 12.12
N LEU A 123 -15.38 3.35 13.23
CA LEU A 123 -14.37 3.05 14.23
C LEU A 123 -14.63 1.70 14.91
N THR A 124 -15.87 1.45 15.33
CA THR A 124 -16.27 0.17 15.94
C THR A 124 -16.00 -0.99 14.97
N ARG A 125 -16.33 -0.81 13.69
CA ARG A 125 -16.08 -1.78 12.63
C ARG A 125 -14.60 -2.07 12.44
N LEU A 126 -13.76 -1.04 12.49
CA LEU A 126 -12.31 -1.16 12.43
C LEU A 126 -11.78 -1.92 13.66
N GLU A 127 -12.18 -1.55 14.87
CA GLU A 127 -11.76 -2.21 16.11
C GLU A 127 -12.04 -3.70 16.11
N GLN A 128 -13.18 -4.13 15.55
CA GLN A 128 -13.52 -5.54 15.37
C GLN A 128 -12.65 -6.25 14.31
N ALA A 129 -12.20 -5.52 13.28
CA ALA A 129 -11.42 -6.07 12.18
C ALA A 129 -9.92 -6.19 12.48
N VAL A 130 -9.37 -5.30 13.33
CA VAL A 130 -7.93 -5.28 13.67
C VAL A 130 -7.41 -6.65 14.16
N PRO A 131 -8.05 -7.37 15.10
CA PRO A 131 -7.57 -8.69 15.52
C PRO A 131 -7.43 -9.67 14.36
N THR A 132 -8.40 -9.67 13.43
CA THR A 132 -8.36 -10.54 12.23
C THR A 132 -7.19 -10.16 11.33
N HIS A 133 -6.97 -8.87 11.11
CA HIS A 133 -5.84 -8.38 10.33
C HIS A 133 -4.49 -8.79 10.94
N VAL A 134 -4.32 -8.63 12.27
CA VAL A 134 -3.10 -9.01 12.99
C VAL A 134 -2.83 -10.51 12.88
N VAL A 135 -3.85 -11.36 13.10
CA VAL A 135 -3.72 -12.81 12.97
C VAL A 135 -3.37 -13.21 11.52
N SER A 136 -3.99 -12.53 10.54
CA SER A 136 -3.73 -12.78 9.11
C SER A 136 -2.29 -12.38 8.72
N LEU A 137 -1.78 -11.23 9.21
CA LEU A 137 -0.39 -10.81 9.03
C LEU A 137 0.60 -11.80 9.67
N ARG A 138 0.33 -12.31 10.86
CA ARG A 138 1.18 -13.35 11.47
C ARG A 138 1.23 -14.58 10.59
N ARG A 139 0.05 -15.13 10.26
CA ARG A 139 -0.09 -16.37 9.50
C ARG A 139 0.55 -16.31 8.10
N HIS A 140 0.31 -15.24 7.35
CA HIS A 140 0.66 -15.19 5.92
C HIS A 140 1.95 -14.44 5.62
N LEU A 141 2.54 -13.76 6.62
CA LEU A 141 3.79 -13.04 6.47
C LEU A 141 4.79 -13.40 7.57
N PHE A 142 4.53 -13.04 8.82
CA PHE A 142 5.57 -13.07 9.84
C PHE A 142 6.00 -14.49 10.27
N ASP A 143 5.09 -15.46 10.27
CA ASP A 143 5.41 -16.88 10.56
C ASP A 143 6.30 -17.51 9.47
N HIS A 144 6.51 -16.83 8.33
CA HIS A 144 7.43 -17.22 7.27
C HIS A 144 8.78 -16.49 7.31
N LEU A 145 9.00 -15.61 8.30
CA LEU A 145 10.19 -14.77 8.43
C LEU A 145 11.06 -15.14 9.64
N ASP A 146 10.91 -16.35 10.17
CA ASP A 146 11.73 -16.85 11.27
C ASP A 146 13.24 -16.78 10.93
N GLY A 147 14.01 -16.15 11.81
CA GLY A 147 15.44 -15.94 11.65
C GLY A 147 15.82 -14.85 10.63
N VAL A 148 14.85 -14.12 10.06
CA VAL A 148 15.11 -12.99 9.16
C VAL A 148 15.19 -11.69 9.96
N ASP A 149 16.14 -10.83 9.61
CA ASP A 149 16.27 -9.49 10.21
C ASP A 149 15.11 -8.57 9.74
N LEU A 150 14.07 -8.47 10.57
CA LEU A 150 12.91 -7.62 10.30
C LEU A 150 13.26 -6.13 10.24
N LYS A 151 14.30 -5.70 10.96
CA LYS A 151 14.77 -4.30 10.91
C LYS A 151 15.40 -4.02 9.54
N ALA A 152 16.19 -4.95 9.02
CA ALA A 152 16.74 -4.83 7.68
C ALA A 152 15.65 -4.81 6.59
N ILE A 153 14.63 -5.68 6.72
CA ILE A 153 13.46 -5.66 5.81
C ILE A 153 12.75 -4.30 5.88
N GLY A 154 12.41 -3.83 7.08
CA GLY A 154 11.72 -2.55 7.27
C GLY A 154 12.48 -1.38 6.66
N ASN A 155 13.79 -1.30 6.91
CA ASN A 155 14.65 -0.27 6.34
C ASN A 155 14.72 -0.33 4.80
N ALA A 156 14.78 -1.54 4.23
CA ALA A 156 14.81 -1.72 2.78
C ALA A 156 13.53 -1.21 2.11
N PHE A 157 12.35 -1.59 2.64
CA PHE A 157 11.07 -1.09 2.11
C PHE A 157 10.88 0.41 2.31
N ALA A 158 11.32 0.95 3.46
CA ALA A 158 11.29 2.40 3.69
C ALA A 158 12.15 3.17 2.68
N SER A 159 13.35 2.67 2.37
CA SER A 159 14.22 3.27 1.36
C SER A 159 13.59 3.25 -0.04
N ILE A 160 12.94 2.15 -0.42
CA ILE A 160 12.22 2.04 -1.70
C ILE A 160 11.06 3.06 -1.76
N ALA A 161 10.27 3.18 -0.70
CA ALA A 161 9.14 4.11 -0.64
C ALA A 161 9.59 5.58 -0.71
N ALA A 162 10.64 5.94 0.02
CA ALA A 162 11.21 7.29 0.00
C ALA A 162 11.77 7.66 -1.39
N ALA A 163 12.45 6.72 -2.06
CA ALA A 163 12.98 6.94 -3.40
C ALA A 163 11.88 7.15 -4.46
N ALA A 164 10.75 6.45 -4.34
CA ALA A 164 9.64 6.55 -5.30
C ALA A 164 8.84 7.86 -5.19
N SER A 165 8.72 8.40 -3.97
CA SER A 165 7.92 9.60 -3.68
C SER A 165 8.73 10.90 -3.67
N GLY A 166 10.06 10.81 -3.51
CA GLY A 166 10.91 11.97 -3.22
C GLY A 166 10.70 12.53 -1.81
N ASP A 167 9.94 11.84 -0.96
CA ASP A 167 9.55 12.25 0.39
C ASP A 167 10.18 11.29 1.43
N PRO A 168 11.05 11.78 2.33
CA PRO A 168 11.62 10.94 3.39
C PRO A 168 10.56 10.43 4.41
N HIS A 169 9.34 10.99 4.40
CA HIS A 169 8.19 10.55 5.20
C HIS A 169 7.16 9.74 4.38
N ALA A 170 7.59 9.10 3.29
CA ALA A 170 6.74 8.22 2.49
C ALA A 170 6.14 7.04 3.27
N VAL A 171 6.84 6.62 4.32
CA VAL A 171 6.34 5.66 5.30
C VAL A 171 5.58 6.43 6.37
N PRO A 172 4.30 6.12 6.61
CA PRO A 172 3.54 6.71 7.70
C PRO A 172 4.24 6.49 9.06
N ASP A 173 4.09 7.47 9.96
CA ASP A 173 4.57 7.33 11.34
C ASP A 173 3.95 6.11 12.03
N GLN A 174 4.60 5.61 13.08
CA GLN A 174 4.01 4.54 13.89
C GLN A 174 2.69 5.03 14.50
N PRO A 175 1.64 4.21 14.48
CA PRO A 175 0.36 4.61 15.02
C PRO A 175 0.45 4.75 16.55
N SER A 176 -0.23 5.75 17.09
CA SER A 176 -0.29 5.97 18.54
C SER A 176 -0.88 4.73 19.25
N PRO A 177 -0.37 4.33 20.43
CA PRO A 177 -0.92 3.22 21.22
C PRO A 177 -2.43 3.32 21.50
N ASP A 178 -3.01 4.52 21.48
CA ASP A 178 -4.44 4.74 21.75
C ASP A 178 -5.35 4.41 20.56
N THR A 179 -4.78 4.22 19.37
CA THR A 179 -5.51 3.86 18.15
C THR A 179 -5.86 2.36 18.11
N PRO A 180 -6.89 1.94 17.35
CA PRO A 180 -7.25 0.53 17.24
C PRO A 180 -6.08 -0.39 16.86
N VAL A 181 -5.21 0.05 15.94
CA VAL A 181 -4.02 -0.70 15.52
C VAL A 181 -2.88 -0.58 16.53
N GLY A 182 -2.66 0.61 17.09
CA GLY A 182 -1.59 0.85 18.07
C GLY A 182 -1.68 -0.02 19.32
N ARG A 183 -2.89 -0.42 19.74
CA ARG A 183 -3.10 -1.37 20.85
C ARG A 183 -2.48 -2.75 20.62
N TYR A 184 -2.15 -3.10 19.37
CA TYR A 184 -1.51 -4.36 18.99
C TYR A 184 -0.01 -4.21 18.69
N ILE A 185 0.54 -3.00 18.81
CA ILE A 185 1.98 -2.77 18.77
C ILE A 185 2.53 -3.11 20.15
N THR A 186 3.35 -4.17 20.20
CA THR A 186 4.17 -4.47 21.36
C THR A 186 5.45 -3.65 21.26
N GLY A 187 5.73 -2.84 22.28
CA GLY A 187 6.97 -2.07 22.42
C GLY A 187 8.18 -2.94 22.73
#